data_AF-A0A956LB40-F1
#
_entry.id   AF-A0A956LB40-F1
#
_cell.length_a   1.000
_cell.length_b   1.000
_cell.length_c   1.000
_cell.angle_alpha   90.00
_cell.angle_beta   90.00
_cell.angle_gamma   90.00
#
_symmetry.space_group_name_H-M   'P 1'
#
loop_
_entity.id
_entity.type
_entity.pdbx_description
1 polymer ?
#
loop_
_entity_poly.entity_id
_entity_poly.type
_entity_poly.pdbx_seq_one_letter_code
_entity_poly.pdbx_strand_id
1 'polypeptide(L)'
;AEGEGAAAAEGGGGGGGAGGSDGGDGDGDGDGDGDGDGDGDGDGLACEALGDCLDACDGDAPCELGCYDDAAPGAISELDALVQCFDDNQVMSPLDIAENCAEELAACEAESSGDASCQELSMCTQGCAGDEGCEDDCFNAATMDAQTAYTGLVYCIADTCPNFMPNCVMNSIQPGGACFEFFQACE
;
A
#
# COMPACT_ATOMS: atom_id res chain seq x y z
N ALA A 1 -11.60 17.94 40.96
CA ALA A 1 -11.85 19.13 40.14
C ALA A 1 -11.59 18.69 38.71
N GLU A 2 -12.50 17.89 38.17
CA GLU A 2 -13.71 18.34 37.46
C GLU A 2 -13.36 18.87 36.06
N GLY A 3 -13.88 18.17 35.05
CA GLY A 3 -13.75 18.53 33.64
C GLY A 3 -14.35 17.47 32.72
N GLU A 4 -15.57 17.01 33.02
CA GLU A 4 -16.37 16.20 32.09
C GLU A 4 -16.90 17.13 30.98
N GLY A 5 -16.37 16.96 29.76
CA GLY A 5 -16.81 17.68 28.56
C GLY A 5 -17.60 16.76 27.65
N ALA A 6 -18.90 16.64 27.90
CA ALA A 6 -19.84 16.01 26.98
C ALA A 6 -20.16 16.97 25.82
N ALA A 7 -19.74 16.64 24.61
CA ALA A 7 -20.16 17.33 23.40
C ALA A 7 -21.16 16.46 22.63
N ALA A 8 -22.37 17.01 22.49
CA ALA A 8 -23.47 16.49 21.71
C ALA A 8 -23.19 16.66 20.20
N ALA A 9 -23.62 15.69 19.40
CA ALA A 9 -23.88 15.93 17.98
C ALA A 9 -25.23 15.30 17.61
N GLU A 10 -26.07 16.17 17.04
CA GLU A 10 -27.47 16.00 16.69
C GLU A 10 -27.59 15.06 15.47
N GLY A 11 -28.54 14.14 15.42
CA GLY A 11 -29.93 14.47 15.11
C GLY A 11 -30.14 14.43 13.59
N GLY A 12 -30.41 13.22 13.07
CA GLY A 12 -30.67 12.97 11.66
C GLY A 12 -31.85 13.77 11.10
N GLY A 13 -31.63 14.39 9.95
CA GLY A 13 -32.65 15.08 9.17
C GLY A 13 -32.85 14.38 7.83
N GLY A 14 -34.03 13.77 7.66
CA GLY A 14 -34.42 13.08 6.44
C GLY A 14 -34.63 14.02 5.25
N GLY A 15 -34.25 13.55 4.08
CA GLY A 15 -34.62 14.13 2.79
C GLY A 15 -35.43 13.12 1.98
N GLY A 16 -36.77 13.22 2.06
CA GLY A 16 -37.67 12.54 1.15
C GLY A 16 -37.75 13.31 -0.17
N GLY A 17 -37.24 12.71 -1.25
CA GLY A 17 -37.40 13.19 -2.62
C GLY A 17 -38.36 12.29 -3.39
N ALA A 18 -39.63 12.69 -3.44
CA ALA A 18 -40.65 12.04 -4.24
C ALA A 18 -40.66 12.60 -5.67
N GLY A 19 -40.69 11.69 -6.66
CA GLY A 19 -41.58 11.76 -7.82
C GLY A 19 -41.24 12.74 -8.95
N GLY A 20 -40.84 12.16 -10.09
CA GLY A 20 -40.87 12.82 -11.41
C GLY A 20 -40.90 11.75 -12.50
N SER A 21 -42.10 11.30 -12.84
CA SER A 21 -42.37 10.48 -14.03
C SER A 21 -42.32 11.37 -15.27
N ASP A 22 -41.39 11.12 -16.19
CA ASP A 22 -41.51 11.57 -17.58
C ASP A 22 -41.10 10.42 -18.50
N GLY A 23 -42.12 9.86 -19.16
CA GLY A 23 -41.96 8.85 -20.20
C GLY A 23 -41.42 9.50 -21.48
N GLY A 24 -40.37 8.89 -22.01
CA GLY A 24 -39.88 9.13 -23.35
C GLY A 24 -39.66 7.79 -24.03
N ASP A 25 -40.62 7.41 -24.88
CA ASP A 25 -40.47 6.33 -25.85
C ASP A 25 -39.44 6.79 -26.90
N GLY A 26 -38.17 6.50 -26.64
CA GLY A 26 -37.06 6.74 -27.57
C GLY A 26 -36.60 5.43 -28.19
N ASP A 27 -37.20 5.07 -29.32
CA ASP A 27 -36.72 4.02 -30.22
C ASP A 27 -35.39 4.49 -30.85
N GLY A 28 -34.30 4.34 -30.11
CA GLY A 28 -32.95 4.57 -30.57
C GLY A 28 -32.28 3.24 -30.86
N ASP A 29 -32.42 2.75 -32.09
CA ASP A 29 -31.62 1.67 -32.68
C ASP A 29 -30.16 2.14 -32.84
N GLY A 30 -29.46 2.21 -31.72
CA GLY A 30 -28.03 2.46 -31.68
C GLY A 30 -27.30 1.13 -31.53
N ASP A 31 -26.89 0.56 -32.66
CA ASP A 31 -25.93 -0.54 -32.75
C ASP A 31 -24.54 -0.05 -32.31
N GLY A 32 -24.42 0.31 -31.03
CA GLY A 32 -23.16 0.58 -30.39
C GLY A 32 -22.54 -0.74 -30.01
N ASP A 33 -21.65 -1.24 -30.86
CA ASP A 33 -20.63 -2.25 -30.56
C ASP A 33 -19.68 -1.66 -29.50
N GLY A 34 -20.19 -1.50 -28.29
CA GLY A 34 -19.42 -1.15 -27.12
C GLY A 34 -18.70 -2.41 -26.67
N ASP A 35 -17.57 -2.70 -27.31
CA ASP A 35 -16.51 -3.58 -26.79
C ASP A 35 -15.87 -2.92 -25.55
N GLY A 36 -16.70 -2.53 -24.59
CA GLY A 36 -16.27 -2.20 -23.26
C GLY A 36 -15.94 -3.53 -22.61
N ASP A 37 -14.71 -3.98 -22.83
CA ASP A 37 -14.01 -4.97 -22.03
C ASP A 37 -13.89 -4.42 -20.59
N GLY A 38 -15.04 -4.28 -19.94
CA GLY A 38 -15.17 -4.03 -18.53
C GLY A 38 -14.86 -5.32 -17.82
N ASP A 39 -13.59 -5.71 -17.84
CA ASP A 39 -12.98 -6.63 -16.89
C ASP A 39 -12.91 -5.91 -15.52
N GLY A 40 -14.08 -5.46 -15.06
CA GLY A 40 -14.31 -4.80 -13.79
C GLY A 40 -14.23 -5.82 -12.68
N ASP A 41 -13.03 -6.36 -12.49
CA ASP A 41 -12.57 -6.82 -11.19
C ASP A 41 -12.32 -5.53 -10.39
N GLY A 42 -13.42 -4.92 -9.96
CA GLY A 42 -13.49 -3.65 -9.24
C GLY A 42 -13.04 -3.79 -7.81
N ASP A 43 -11.83 -4.28 -7.63
CA ASP A 43 -11.09 -4.18 -6.39
C ASP A 43 -10.51 -2.77 -6.43
N GLY A 44 -11.21 -1.79 -5.88
CA GLY A 44 -10.76 -0.39 -5.87
C GLY A 44 -9.33 -0.25 -5.34
N LEU A 45 -8.78 0.97 -5.37
CA LEU A 45 -7.41 1.21 -4.89
C LEU A 45 -7.21 0.64 -3.48
N ALA A 46 -6.23 -0.26 -3.33
CA ALA A 46 -5.76 -0.74 -2.04
C ALA A 46 -5.17 0.43 -1.24
N CYS A 47 -4.97 0.26 0.07
CA CYS A 47 -4.58 1.37 0.95
C CYS A 47 -3.26 2.05 0.52
N GLU A 48 -2.26 1.29 0.07
CA GLU A 48 -1.02 1.85 -0.51
C GLU A 48 -1.30 2.69 -1.76
N ALA A 49 -2.01 2.13 -2.75
CA ALA A 49 -2.32 2.81 -4.00
C ALA A 49 -3.21 4.06 -3.77
N LEU A 50 -4.07 4.03 -2.75
CA LEU A 50 -4.83 5.18 -2.29
C LEU A 50 -3.89 6.25 -1.72
N GLY A 51 -2.92 5.86 -0.88
CA GLY A 51 -1.89 6.75 -0.36
C GLY A 51 -1.11 7.47 -1.46
N ASP A 52 -0.62 6.73 -2.47
CA ASP A 52 0.09 7.29 -3.63
C ASP A 52 -0.78 8.23 -4.45
N CYS A 53 -2.07 7.89 -4.62
CA CYS A 53 -3.03 8.74 -5.32
C CYS A 53 -3.22 10.08 -4.58
N LEU A 54 -3.36 10.03 -3.25
CA LEU A 54 -3.51 11.23 -2.41
C LEU A 54 -2.24 12.10 -2.42
N ASP A 55 -1.05 11.51 -2.37
CA ASP A 55 0.21 12.25 -2.46
C ASP A 55 0.35 12.96 -3.82
N ALA A 56 -0.02 12.27 -4.91
CA ALA A 56 -0.01 12.84 -6.25
C ALA A 56 -0.97 14.03 -6.43
N CYS A 57 -2.01 14.14 -5.58
CA CYS A 57 -2.96 15.23 -5.60
C CYS A 57 -2.43 16.54 -4.96
N ASP A 58 -1.36 16.51 -4.17
CA ASP A 58 -0.74 17.69 -3.52
C ASP A 58 -1.76 18.60 -2.80
N GLY A 59 -2.77 18.01 -2.14
CA GLY A 59 -3.81 18.75 -1.42
C GLY A 59 -4.99 19.26 -2.27
N ASP A 60 -5.08 18.91 -3.56
CA ASP A 60 -6.21 19.29 -4.41
C ASP A 60 -7.46 18.46 -4.06
N ALA A 61 -8.40 19.09 -3.32
CA ALA A 61 -9.58 18.40 -2.81
C ALA A 61 -10.43 17.68 -3.89
N PRO A 62 -10.64 18.22 -5.11
CA PRO A 62 -11.31 17.46 -6.17
C PRO A 62 -10.55 16.20 -6.61
N CYS A 63 -9.22 16.26 -6.70
CA CYS A 63 -8.37 15.11 -7.00
C CYS A 63 -8.44 14.06 -5.89
N GLU A 64 -8.27 14.47 -4.63
CA GLU A 64 -8.32 13.58 -3.46
C GLU A 64 -9.67 12.85 -3.36
N LEU A 65 -10.77 13.57 -3.61
CA LEU A 65 -12.10 12.98 -3.64
C LEU A 65 -12.22 11.88 -4.72
N GLY A 66 -11.57 12.08 -5.87
CA GLY A 66 -11.49 11.06 -6.92
C GLY A 66 -10.76 9.81 -6.43
N CYS A 67 -9.63 9.95 -5.73
CA CYS A 67 -8.91 8.82 -5.14
C CYS A 67 -9.79 8.04 -4.14
N TYR A 68 -10.55 8.73 -3.30
CA TYR A 68 -11.47 8.08 -2.35
C TYR A 68 -12.66 7.40 -3.03
N ASP A 69 -13.17 7.96 -4.13
CA ASP A 69 -14.25 7.35 -4.92
C ASP A 69 -13.77 6.06 -5.63
N ASP A 70 -12.49 6.00 -6.01
CA ASP A 70 -11.86 4.84 -6.65
C ASP A 70 -11.31 3.80 -5.64
N ALA A 71 -11.26 4.13 -4.34
CA ALA A 71 -10.70 3.28 -3.29
C ALA A 71 -11.56 2.04 -2.99
N ALA A 72 -10.91 0.94 -2.65
CA ALA A 72 -11.60 -0.21 -2.08
C ALA A 72 -12.20 0.14 -0.70
N PRO A 73 -13.37 -0.41 -0.32
CA PRO A 73 -13.94 -0.16 1.00
C PRO A 73 -13.03 -0.54 2.17
N GLY A 74 -12.18 -1.57 2.00
CA GLY A 74 -11.17 -1.97 2.98
C GLY A 74 -10.08 -0.90 3.16
N ALA A 75 -9.53 -0.43 2.03
CA ALA A 75 -8.48 0.57 1.97
C ALA A 75 -8.81 1.86 2.72
N ILE A 76 -10.06 2.35 2.61
CA ILE A 76 -10.48 3.57 3.34
C ILE A 76 -10.41 3.34 4.86
N SER A 77 -10.86 2.19 5.34
CA SER A 77 -10.84 1.88 6.77
C SER A 77 -9.44 1.65 7.33
N GLU A 78 -8.54 1.08 6.52
CA GLU A 78 -7.13 0.90 6.87
C GLU A 78 -6.39 2.22 6.91
N LEU A 79 -6.62 3.09 5.91
CA LEU A 79 -6.02 4.42 5.88
C LEU A 79 -6.51 5.29 7.06
N ASP A 80 -7.80 5.22 7.41
CA ASP A 80 -8.35 5.94 8.57
C ASP A 80 -7.71 5.46 9.89
N ALA A 81 -7.49 4.15 10.05
CA ALA A 81 -6.77 3.61 11.20
C ALA A 81 -5.32 4.11 11.26
N LEU A 82 -4.62 4.13 10.12
CA LEU A 82 -3.25 4.63 10.03
C LEU A 82 -3.16 6.14 10.37
N VAL A 83 -4.08 6.95 9.82
CA VAL A 83 -4.17 8.39 10.12
C VAL A 83 -4.50 8.62 11.59
N GLN A 84 -5.42 7.85 12.17
CA GLN A 84 -5.72 7.92 13.60
C GLN A 84 -4.49 7.60 14.45
N CYS A 85 -3.68 6.62 14.06
CA CYS A 85 -2.42 6.33 14.75
C CYS A 85 -1.43 7.50 14.67
N PHE A 86 -1.38 8.21 13.54
CA PHE A 86 -0.55 9.41 13.39
C PHE A 86 -0.97 10.52 14.34
N ASP A 87 -2.27 10.77 14.46
CA ASP A 87 -2.82 11.78 15.35
C ASP A 87 -2.59 11.44 16.84
N ASP A 88 -2.80 10.18 17.22
CA ASP A 88 -2.67 9.72 18.61
C ASP A 88 -1.22 9.72 19.09
N ASN A 89 -0.26 9.38 18.22
CA ASN A 89 1.16 9.31 18.56
C ASN A 89 1.96 10.57 18.16
N GLN A 90 1.35 11.50 17.44
CA GLN A 90 2.01 12.72 16.92
C GLN A 90 3.29 12.42 16.12
N VAL A 91 3.28 11.32 15.37
CA VAL A 91 4.43 10.90 14.57
C VAL A 91 4.53 11.75 13.32
N MET A 92 5.74 12.24 13.02
CA MET A 92 6.00 13.08 11.84
C MET A 92 7.15 12.54 10.98
N SER A 93 7.83 11.48 11.42
CA SER A 93 8.90 10.85 10.64
C SER A 93 8.50 9.42 10.25
N PRO A 94 8.93 8.94 9.07
CA PRO A 94 8.68 7.55 8.64
C PRO A 94 9.20 6.51 9.65
N LEU A 95 10.30 6.82 10.34
CA LEU A 95 10.84 5.92 11.37
C LEU A 95 9.91 5.82 12.58
N ASP A 96 9.33 6.95 13.01
CA ASP A 96 8.40 6.95 14.14
C ASP A 96 7.07 6.27 13.76
N ILE A 97 6.64 6.39 12.51
CA ILE A 97 5.47 5.68 11.96
C ILE A 97 5.69 4.17 12.04
N ALA A 98 6.81 3.68 11.52
CA ALA A 98 7.13 2.25 11.55
C ALA A 98 7.29 1.71 13.00
N GLU A 99 7.68 2.53 13.97
CA GLU A 99 7.84 2.10 15.35
C GLU A 99 6.53 2.15 16.16
N ASN A 100 5.67 3.16 15.93
CA ASN A 100 4.48 3.39 16.75
C ASN A 100 3.16 2.99 16.09
N CYS A 101 3.15 2.82 14.76
CA CYS A 101 1.97 2.51 13.94
C CYS A 101 2.21 1.29 13.04
N ALA A 102 3.10 0.38 13.45
CA ALA A 102 3.48 -0.78 12.66
C ALA A 102 2.28 -1.70 12.30
N GLU A 103 1.30 -1.81 13.20
CA GLU A 103 0.13 -2.67 13.00
C GLU A 103 -0.82 -2.08 11.95
N GLU A 104 -1.13 -0.79 12.06
CA GLU A 104 -1.97 -0.06 11.09
C GLU A 104 -1.28 0.07 9.74
N LEU A 105 0.04 0.30 9.73
CA LEU A 105 0.84 0.33 8.51
C LEU A 105 0.83 -1.04 7.82
N ALA A 106 1.09 -2.11 8.58
CA ALA A 106 1.05 -3.47 8.03
C ALA A 106 -0.36 -3.84 7.53
N ALA A 107 -1.43 -3.35 8.16
CA ALA A 107 -2.78 -3.56 7.67
C ALA A 107 -3.02 -2.84 6.33
N CYS A 108 -2.57 -1.59 6.21
CA CYS A 108 -2.64 -0.82 4.97
C CYS A 108 -1.80 -1.45 3.82
N GLU A 109 -0.65 -2.04 4.16
CA GLU A 109 0.24 -2.69 3.18
C GLU A 109 -0.11 -4.16 2.93
N ALA A 110 -0.99 -4.77 3.75
CA ALA A 110 -1.30 -6.19 3.68
C ALA A 110 -1.93 -6.60 2.34
N GLU A 111 -2.71 -5.72 1.72
CA GLU A 111 -3.36 -6.01 0.43
C GLU A 111 -2.43 -5.82 -0.78
N SER A 112 -1.30 -5.10 -0.63
CA SER A 112 -0.35 -4.91 -1.74
C SER A 112 0.77 -5.94 -1.77
N SER A 113 1.06 -6.59 -0.63
CA SER A 113 2.10 -7.62 -0.59
C SER A 113 1.64 -8.89 -1.29
N GLY A 114 2.34 -9.27 -2.36
CA GLY A 114 2.10 -10.54 -3.03
C GLY A 114 2.51 -11.74 -2.16
N ASP A 115 2.36 -12.95 -2.69
CA ASP A 115 2.66 -14.20 -1.99
C ASP A 115 4.09 -14.69 -2.20
N ALA A 116 4.94 -13.95 -2.91
CA ALA A 116 6.29 -14.38 -3.20
C ALA A 116 7.16 -14.42 -1.94
N SER A 117 7.87 -15.54 -1.77
CA SER A 117 8.89 -15.71 -0.75
C SER A 117 10.11 -14.82 -1.02
N CYS A 118 10.95 -14.61 -0.01
CA CYS A 118 12.19 -13.84 -0.17
C CYS A 118 13.15 -14.48 -1.18
N GLN A 119 13.13 -15.82 -1.29
CA GLN A 119 13.86 -16.53 -2.33
C GLN A 119 13.34 -16.16 -3.73
N GLU A 120 12.02 -16.15 -3.93
CA GLU A 120 11.39 -15.75 -5.20
C GLU A 120 11.67 -14.28 -5.52
N LEU A 121 11.57 -13.39 -4.53
CA LEU A 121 11.98 -11.99 -4.64
C LEU A 121 13.41 -11.87 -5.14
N SER A 122 14.37 -12.56 -4.51
CA SER A 122 15.78 -12.49 -4.90
C SER A 122 16.05 -13.01 -6.31
N MET A 123 15.30 -14.02 -6.78
CA MET A 123 15.42 -14.55 -8.14
C MET A 123 14.78 -13.59 -9.16
N CYS A 124 13.68 -12.97 -8.78
CA CYS A 124 12.99 -11.97 -9.57
C CYS A 124 13.88 -10.74 -9.80
N THR A 125 14.42 -10.14 -8.73
CA THR A 125 15.31 -8.96 -8.82
C THR A 125 16.59 -9.26 -9.60
N GLN A 126 17.19 -10.45 -9.45
CA GLN A 126 18.32 -10.88 -10.28
C GLN A 126 17.98 -10.96 -11.77
N GLY A 127 16.72 -11.28 -12.10
CA GLY A 127 16.21 -11.32 -13.47
C GLY A 127 16.02 -9.93 -14.10
N CYS A 128 15.85 -8.89 -13.28
CA CYS A 128 15.60 -7.51 -13.73
C CYS A 128 16.85 -6.82 -14.29
N ALA A 129 18.05 -7.32 -13.98
CA ALA A 129 19.31 -6.77 -14.48
C ALA A 129 19.52 -5.26 -14.22
N GLY A 130 18.99 -4.74 -13.10
CA GLY A 130 19.07 -3.33 -12.71
C GLY A 130 17.97 -2.44 -13.30
N ASP A 131 16.91 -3.00 -13.88
CA ASP A 131 15.71 -2.26 -14.26
C ASP A 131 14.89 -1.94 -13.01
N GLU A 132 14.83 -0.66 -12.62
CA GLU A 132 14.19 -0.21 -11.37
C GLU A 132 12.70 -0.59 -11.30
N GLY A 133 11.95 -0.41 -12.39
CA GLY A 133 10.52 -0.74 -12.41
C GLY A 133 10.27 -2.24 -12.24
N CYS A 134 11.10 -3.09 -12.87
CA CYS A 134 11.04 -4.52 -12.66
C CYS A 134 11.41 -4.91 -11.22
N GLU A 135 12.41 -4.27 -10.62
CA GLU A 135 12.83 -4.55 -9.24
C GLU A 135 11.74 -4.16 -8.23
N ASP A 136 11.05 -3.04 -8.45
CA ASP A 136 9.91 -2.59 -7.65
C ASP A 136 8.72 -3.56 -7.79
N ASP A 137 8.39 -3.97 -9.02
CA ASP A 137 7.34 -4.98 -9.27
C ASP A 137 7.65 -6.30 -8.54
N CYS A 138 8.92 -6.74 -8.56
CA CYS A 138 9.36 -7.92 -7.83
C CYS A 138 9.22 -7.76 -6.31
N PHE A 139 9.58 -6.60 -5.79
CA PHE A 139 9.49 -6.28 -4.37
C PHE A 139 8.04 -6.30 -3.88
N ASN A 140 7.15 -5.65 -4.62
CA ASN A 140 5.72 -5.59 -4.29
C ASN A 140 5.03 -6.96 -4.44
N ALA A 141 5.51 -7.82 -5.35
CA ALA A 141 5.01 -9.19 -5.46
C ALA A 141 5.39 -10.10 -4.28
N ALA A 142 6.27 -9.67 -3.38
CA ALA A 142 6.71 -10.45 -2.23
C ALA A 142 5.91 -10.14 -0.96
N THR A 143 5.88 -11.10 -0.03
CA THR A 143 5.26 -10.91 1.28
C THR A 143 6.00 -9.85 2.10
N MET A 144 5.32 -9.20 3.04
CA MET A 144 5.97 -8.21 3.94
C MET A 144 7.18 -8.78 4.71
N ASP A 145 7.09 -10.03 5.15
CA ASP A 145 8.21 -10.73 5.79
C ASP A 145 9.40 -10.88 4.82
N ALA A 146 9.12 -11.22 3.57
CA ALA A 146 10.13 -11.36 2.52
C ALA A 146 10.78 -10.03 2.15
N GLN A 147 9.98 -8.97 1.99
CA GLN A 147 10.45 -7.61 1.74
C GLN A 147 11.36 -7.10 2.87
N THR A 148 10.95 -7.33 4.13
CA THR A 148 11.73 -6.95 5.32
C THR A 148 13.05 -7.71 5.39
N ALA A 149 13.02 -9.04 5.19
CA ALA A 149 14.22 -9.86 5.20
C ALA A 149 15.20 -9.48 4.06
N TYR A 150 14.68 -9.26 2.85
CA TYR A 150 15.48 -8.85 1.70
C TYR A 150 16.12 -7.47 1.91
N THR A 151 15.34 -6.49 2.38
CA THR A 151 15.83 -5.15 2.68
C THR A 151 16.92 -5.18 3.75
N GLY A 152 16.71 -5.93 4.83
CA GLY A 152 17.72 -6.14 5.88
C GLY A 152 19.01 -6.78 5.34
N LEU A 153 18.88 -7.76 4.44
CA LEU A 153 20.01 -8.39 3.77
C LEU A 153 20.79 -7.40 2.89
N VAL A 154 20.10 -6.63 2.05
CA VAL A 154 20.71 -5.63 1.16
C VAL A 154 21.44 -4.56 1.95
N TYR A 155 20.82 -3.99 2.99
CA TYR A 155 21.48 -3.00 3.85
C TYR A 155 22.70 -3.58 4.57
N CYS A 156 22.59 -4.81 5.10
CA CYS A 156 23.73 -5.45 5.75
C CYS A 156 24.90 -5.68 4.77
N ILE A 157 24.61 -6.11 3.54
CA ILE A 157 25.63 -6.29 2.50
C ILE A 157 26.25 -4.93 2.13
N ALA A 158 25.44 -3.89 1.94
CA ALA A 158 25.92 -2.56 1.59
C ALA A 158 26.87 -1.99 2.66
N ASP A 159 26.56 -2.20 3.94
CA ASP A 159 27.39 -1.77 5.07
C ASP A 159 28.65 -2.63 5.24
N THR A 160 28.52 -3.95 5.16
CA THR A 160 29.62 -4.90 5.40
C THR A 160 30.60 -5.00 4.21
N CYS A 161 30.08 -4.85 2.99
CA CYS A 161 30.80 -5.13 1.75
C CYS A 161 30.92 -3.90 0.84
N PRO A 162 31.84 -2.97 1.16
CA PRO A 162 32.06 -1.80 0.32
C PRO A 162 32.43 -2.23 -1.11
N ASN A 163 31.72 -1.66 -2.09
CA ASN A 163 31.80 -1.98 -3.53
C ASN A 163 31.25 -3.35 -3.95
N PHE A 164 30.42 -4.02 -3.13
CA PHE A 164 29.73 -5.26 -3.48
C PHE A 164 30.65 -6.35 -4.09
N MET A 165 31.88 -6.45 -3.56
CA MET A 165 32.84 -7.45 -4.05
C MET A 165 32.26 -8.87 -3.87
N PRO A 166 32.19 -9.72 -4.92
CA PRO A 166 31.48 -11.01 -4.85
C PRO A 166 31.96 -11.91 -3.71
N ASN A 167 33.27 -11.93 -3.44
CA ASN A 167 33.83 -12.71 -2.33
C ASN A 167 33.40 -12.19 -0.96
N CYS A 168 33.20 -10.88 -0.82
CA CYS A 168 32.71 -10.31 0.44
C CYS A 168 31.26 -10.73 0.66
N VAL A 169 30.39 -10.51 -0.34
CA VAL A 169 28.97 -10.88 -0.27
C VAL A 169 28.82 -12.36 0.12
N MET A 170 29.51 -13.25 -0.60
CA MET A 170 29.45 -14.70 -0.34
C MET A 170 29.97 -15.08 1.07
N ASN A 171 30.96 -14.37 1.61
CA ASN A 171 31.45 -14.62 2.97
C ASN A 171 30.49 -14.06 4.04
N SER A 172 29.80 -12.96 3.76
CA SER A 172 28.87 -12.31 4.68
C SER A 172 27.56 -13.08 4.86
N ILE A 173 27.13 -13.83 3.85
CA ILE A 173 25.88 -14.62 3.88
C ILE A 173 26.11 -16.11 4.20
N GLN A 174 27.34 -16.57 4.41
CA GLN A 174 27.60 -17.94 4.85
C GLN A 174 27.36 -18.12 6.35
N PRO A 175 27.15 -19.36 6.86
CA PRO A 175 27.03 -19.61 8.29
C PRO A 175 28.17 -18.99 9.10
N GLY A 176 27.83 -18.05 9.98
CA GLY A 176 28.79 -17.26 10.79
C GLY A 176 29.25 -15.94 10.16
N GLY A 177 28.77 -15.59 8.97
CA GLY A 177 28.94 -14.28 8.34
C GLY A 177 28.04 -13.21 8.98
N ALA A 178 28.38 -11.94 8.74
CA ALA A 178 27.71 -10.79 9.37
C ALA A 178 26.24 -10.64 8.97
N CYS A 179 25.87 -11.10 7.77
CA CYS A 179 24.52 -10.97 7.22
C CYS A 179 23.78 -12.31 7.17
N PHE A 180 24.30 -13.34 7.85
CA PHE A 180 23.75 -14.69 7.78
C PHE A 180 22.33 -14.78 8.34
N GLU A 181 22.01 -14.01 9.39
CA GLU A 181 20.67 -14.03 10.00
C GLU A 181 19.61 -13.50 9.03
N PHE A 182 19.89 -12.42 8.30
CA PHE A 182 19.01 -11.90 7.26
C PHE A 182 18.90 -12.85 6.07
N PHE A 183 20.00 -13.51 5.70
CA PHE A 183 19.98 -14.54 4.66
C PHE A 183 19.10 -15.74 5.06
N GLN A 184 19.19 -16.19 6.32
CA GLN A 184 18.32 -17.26 6.82
C GLN A 184 16.86 -16.87 6.89
N ALA A 185 16.55 -15.61 7.23
CA ALA A 185 15.18 -15.10 7.19
C ALA A 185 14.62 -15.06 5.75
N CYS A 186 15.48 -15.21 4.74
CA CYS A 186 15.15 -15.15 3.33
C CYS A 186 15.04 -16.55 2.66
N GLU A 187 15.39 -17.64 3.36
CA GLU A 187 15.22 -19.04 2.92
C GLU A 187 13.87 -19.64 3.34
#